data_AF-A0AAE0UID5-F1
#
_entry.id   AF-A0AAE0UID5-F1
#
_cell.length_a   1.000
_cell.length_b   1.000
_cell.length_c   1.000
_cell.angle_alpha   90.00
_cell.angle_beta   90.00
_cell.angle_gamma   90.00
#
_symmetry.space_group_name_H-M   'P 1'
#
loop_
_entity.id
_entity.type
_entity.pdbx_description
1 polymer ?
#
loop_
_entity_poly.entity_id
_entity_poly.type
_entity_poly.pdbx_seq_one_letter_code
_entity_poly.pdbx_strand_id
1 'polypeptide(L)'
;MDNQSFTVPLSAQTAVEDSERIFTELISSMEKKRSEVTELIRAQEKTELSRAERLLEQLEQEIADLQRRLTDLEELSHTHDHVHFLQALASGRRSPLLNRPNFDTSSITVPQHLLFDGVRNSLSDLKKRLEEFCEEEFNKIPPHAAAVHIISPPEPQSREDFLK
;
A
#
# COMPACT_ATOMS: atom_id res chain seq x y z
N MET A 1 13.41 56.40 23.33
CA MET A 1 13.73 55.66 22.08
C MET A 1 13.21 54.27 22.29
N ASP A 2 12.04 54.03 21.70
CA ASP A 2 11.17 52.90 22.02
C ASP A 2 11.58 51.69 21.20
N ASN A 3 12.27 50.74 21.85
CA ASN A 3 12.75 49.51 21.23
C ASN A 3 11.66 48.41 21.14
N GLN A 4 10.39 48.77 21.31
CA GLN A 4 9.27 47.82 21.32
C GLN A 4 8.62 47.62 19.94
N SER A 5 8.94 48.44 18.93
CA SER A 5 8.30 48.39 17.60
C SER A 5 8.91 47.38 16.62
N PHE A 6 10.10 46.84 16.88
CA PHE A 6 10.80 45.94 15.94
C PHE A 6 10.77 44.45 16.33
N THR A 7 10.26 44.12 17.52
CA THR A 7 10.31 42.75 18.07
C THR A 7 9.14 41.87 17.63
N VAL A 8 7.97 42.45 17.38
CA VAL A 8 6.75 41.72 16.95
C VAL A 8 6.86 41.15 15.53
N PRO A 9 7.40 41.87 14.52
CA PRO A 9 7.54 41.33 13.16
C PRO A 9 8.47 40.12 13.09
N LEU A 10 9.55 40.12 13.86
CA LEU A 10 10.51 39.02 13.90
C LEU A 10 9.91 37.77 14.58
N SER A 11 9.11 37.96 15.63
CA SER A 11 8.41 36.86 16.31
C SER A 11 7.34 36.20 15.43
N ALA A 12 6.60 36.99 14.64
CA ALA A 12 5.60 36.47 13.71
C ALA A 12 6.27 35.69 12.56
N GLN A 13 7.36 36.23 11.99
CA GLN A 13 8.11 35.58 10.93
C GLN A 13 8.70 34.23 11.39
N THR A 14 9.26 34.18 12.60
CA THR A 14 9.79 32.93 13.19
C THR A 14 8.68 31.89 13.35
N ALA A 15 7.49 32.29 13.82
CA ALA A 15 6.35 31.38 13.98
C ALA A 15 5.85 30.84 12.63
N VAL A 16 5.89 31.64 11.55
CA VAL A 16 5.57 31.20 10.20
C VAL A 16 6.61 30.18 9.72
N GLU A 17 7.89 30.48 9.85
CA GLU A 17 8.98 29.59 9.42
C GLU A 17 8.95 28.24 10.16
N ASP A 18 8.71 28.26 11.48
CA ASP A 18 8.55 27.04 12.27
C ASP A 18 7.30 26.24 11.83
N SER A 19 6.20 26.91 11.51
CA SER A 19 4.98 26.26 11.04
C SER A 19 5.19 25.59 9.67
N GLU A 20 5.82 26.28 8.73
CA GLU A 20 6.20 25.75 7.41
C GLU A 20 7.13 24.53 7.55
N ARG A 21 8.11 24.59 8.47
CA ARG A 21 8.99 23.46 8.77
C ARG A 21 8.20 22.25 9.27
N ILE A 22 7.30 22.44 10.24
CA ILE A 22 6.46 21.36 10.80
C ILE A 22 5.60 20.72 9.70
N PHE A 23 4.91 21.52 8.88
CA PHE A 23 4.11 20.98 7.78
C PHE A 23 4.96 20.24 6.75
N THR A 24 6.14 20.75 6.42
CA THR A 24 7.08 20.09 5.51
C THR A 24 7.49 18.71 6.03
N GLU A 25 7.82 18.60 7.33
CA GLU A 25 8.18 17.31 7.97
C GLU A 25 7.01 16.32 7.98
N LEU A 26 5.79 16.79 8.24
CA LEU A 26 4.58 15.96 8.19
C LEU A 26 4.30 15.43 6.78
N ILE A 27 4.40 16.30 5.77
CA ILE A 27 4.23 15.92 4.36
C ILE A 27 5.27 14.86 4.00
N SER A 28 6.56 15.10 4.29
CA SER A 28 7.64 14.16 3.99
C SER A 28 7.41 12.79 4.66
N SER A 29 6.96 12.79 5.92
CA SER A 29 6.61 11.56 6.63
C SER A 29 5.46 10.80 5.96
N MET A 30 4.44 11.50 5.48
CA MET A 30 3.31 10.90 4.77
C MET A 30 3.72 10.36 3.39
N GLU A 31 4.60 11.04 2.67
CA GLU A 31 5.14 10.57 1.39
C GLU A 31 5.99 9.31 1.55
N LYS A 32 6.76 9.22 2.64
CA LYS A 32 7.48 8.00 2.99
C LYS A 32 6.51 6.85 3.23
N LYS A 33 5.45 7.07 4.02
CA LYS A 33 4.41 6.06 4.28
C LYS A 33 3.67 5.63 3.00
N ARG A 34 3.35 6.57 2.11
CA ARG A 34 2.80 6.28 0.77
C ARG A 34 3.70 5.33 -0.01
N SER A 35 5.00 5.58 0.00
CA SER A 35 5.98 4.75 -0.70
C SER A 35 6.07 3.35 -0.09
N GLU A 36 6.15 3.24 1.25
CA GLU A 36 6.14 1.96 1.97
C GLU A 36 4.92 1.09 1.63
N VAL A 37 3.72 1.69 1.62
CA VAL A 37 2.48 0.96 1.28
C VAL A 37 2.47 0.53 -0.20
N THR A 38 2.96 1.39 -1.09
CA THR A 38 3.05 1.07 -2.53
C THR A 38 3.99 -0.12 -2.77
N GLU A 39 5.16 -0.10 -2.14
CA GLU A 39 6.13 -1.20 -2.24
C GLU A 39 5.58 -2.50 -1.66
N LEU A 40 4.83 -2.44 -0.54
CA LEU A 40 4.18 -3.62 0.03
C LEU A 40 3.18 -4.26 -0.95
N ILE A 41 2.36 -3.43 -1.61
CA ILE A 41 1.39 -3.91 -2.62
C ILE A 41 2.13 -4.59 -3.78
N ARG A 42 3.19 -3.96 -4.30
CA ARG A 42 3.99 -4.51 -5.41
C ARG A 42 4.72 -5.79 -5.03
N ALA A 43 5.25 -5.87 -3.81
CA ALA A 43 5.90 -7.08 -3.31
C ALA A 43 4.91 -8.25 -3.20
N GLN A 44 3.69 -7.99 -2.74
CA GLN A 44 2.63 -9.00 -2.68
C GLN A 44 2.21 -9.44 -4.09
N GLU A 45 1.98 -8.50 -5.01
CA GLU A 45 1.65 -8.78 -6.42
C GLU A 45 2.72 -9.69 -7.06
N LYS A 46 4.00 -9.35 -6.90
CA LYS A 46 5.11 -10.14 -7.44
C LYS A 46 5.18 -11.55 -6.85
N THR A 47 4.91 -11.69 -5.55
CA THR A 47 4.91 -12.99 -4.88
C THR A 47 3.79 -13.89 -5.40
N GLU A 48 2.58 -13.33 -5.57
CA GLU A 48 1.45 -14.07 -6.12
C GLU A 48 1.66 -14.42 -7.61
N LEU A 49 2.24 -13.51 -8.39
CA LEU A 49 2.57 -13.78 -9.80
C LEU A 49 3.57 -14.93 -9.92
N SER A 50 4.67 -14.89 -9.15
CA SER A 50 5.68 -15.97 -9.17
C SER A 50 5.10 -17.32 -8.72
N ARG A 51 4.15 -17.30 -7.79
CA ARG A 51 3.43 -18.49 -7.35
C ARG A 51 2.56 -19.06 -8.48
N ALA A 52 1.86 -18.20 -9.22
CA ALA A 52 1.05 -18.59 -10.36
C ALA A 52 1.91 -19.13 -11.54
N GLU A 53 3.05 -18.48 -11.83
CA GLU A 53 4.00 -18.93 -12.85
C GLU A 53 4.53 -20.34 -12.55
N ARG A 54 4.96 -20.59 -11.31
CA ARG A 54 5.42 -21.93 -10.89
C ARG A 54 4.33 -22.99 -11.04
N LEU A 55 3.09 -22.63 -10.72
CA LEU A 55 1.95 -23.55 -10.86
C LEU A 55 1.70 -23.87 -12.34
N LEU A 56 1.78 -22.86 -13.21
CA LEU A 56 1.64 -23.03 -14.65
C LEU A 56 2.72 -23.96 -15.21
N GLU A 57 3.99 -23.75 -14.88
CA GLU A 57 5.10 -24.60 -15.30
C GLU A 57 4.90 -26.06 -14.87
N GLN A 58 4.43 -26.29 -13.63
CA GLN A 58 4.12 -27.62 -13.12
C GLN A 58 3.00 -28.30 -13.93
N LEU A 59 1.95 -27.57 -14.27
CA LEU A 59 0.84 -28.07 -15.08
C LEU A 59 1.27 -28.39 -16.51
N GLU A 60 2.09 -27.54 -17.13
CA GLU A 60 2.64 -27.77 -18.46
C GLU A 60 3.49 -29.04 -18.50
N GLN A 61 4.33 -29.26 -17.47
CA GLN A 61 5.10 -30.49 -17.35
C GLN A 61 4.22 -31.73 -17.14
N GLU A 62 3.16 -31.63 -16.33
CA GLU A 62 2.21 -32.74 -16.13
C GLU A 62 1.48 -33.08 -17.44
N ILE A 63 1.06 -32.07 -18.21
CA ILE A 63 0.46 -32.29 -19.54
C ILE A 63 1.44 -32.99 -20.48
N ALA A 64 2.69 -32.53 -20.55
CA ALA A 64 3.71 -33.13 -21.42
C ALA A 64 4.02 -34.57 -21.03
N ASP A 65 4.11 -34.86 -19.73
CA ASP A 65 4.32 -36.22 -19.21
C ASP A 65 3.12 -37.13 -19.50
N LEU A 66 1.89 -36.62 -19.36
CA LEU A 66 0.67 -37.35 -19.69
C LEU A 66 0.58 -37.64 -21.19
N GLN A 67 0.91 -36.67 -22.05
CA GLN A 67 0.97 -36.86 -23.51
C GLN A 67 1.99 -37.95 -23.88
N ARG A 68 3.20 -37.91 -23.30
CA ARG A 68 4.20 -38.96 -23.53
C ARG A 68 3.72 -40.33 -23.10
N ARG A 69 3.10 -40.44 -21.92
CA ARG A 69 2.55 -41.71 -21.42
C ARG A 69 1.41 -42.22 -22.29
N LEU A 70 0.57 -41.33 -22.81
CA LEU A 70 -0.50 -41.68 -23.74
C LEU A 70 0.08 -42.30 -25.01
N THR A 71 1.07 -41.66 -25.64
CA THR A 71 1.75 -42.20 -26.82
C THR A 71 2.43 -43.55 -26.54
N ASP A 72 3.13 -43.70 -25.40
CA ASP A 72 3.74 -44.97 -24.99
C ASP A 72 2.71 -46.11 -24.83
N LEU A 73 1.53 -45.78 -24.31
CA LEU A 73 0.43 -46.74 -24.13
C LEU A 73 -0.25 -47.09 -25.46
N GLU A 74 -0.41 -46.10 -26.35
CA GLU A 74 -0.90 -46.31 -27.71
C GLU A 74 0.04 -47.26 -28.45
N GLU A 75 1.34 -47.02 -28.47
CA GLU A 75 2.32 -47.93 -29.09
C GLU A 75 2.27 -49.35 -28.49
N LEU A 76 2.20 -49.45 -27.16
CA LEU A 76 2.12 -50.74 -26.47
C LEU A 76 0.85 -51.51 -26.85
N SER A 77 -0.28 -50.83 -27.07
CA SER A 77 -1.54 -51.47 -27.45
C SER A 77 -1.50 -52.12 -28.85
N HIS A 78 -0.60 -51.67 -29.72
CA HIS A 78 -0.39 -52.24 -31.06
C HIS A 78 0.63 -53.41 -31.05
N THR A 79 1.22 -53.73 -29.90
CA THR A 79 2.20 -54.83 -29.77
C THR A 79 1.50 -56.19 -29.75
N HIS A 80 1.93 -57.10 -30.62
CA HIS A 80 1.39 -58.48 -30.70
C HIS A 80 2.07 -59.47 -29.73
N ASP A 81 3.19 -59.08 -29.12
CA ASP A 81 3.87 -59.84 -28.06
C ASP A 81 3.22 -59.56 -26.70
N HIS A 82 2.36 -60.49 -26.27
CA HIS A 82 1.63 -60.40 -25.02
C HIS A 82 2.53 -60.51 -23.77
N VAL A 83 3.72 -61.14 -23.86
CA VAL A 83 4.66 -61.21 -22.73
C VAL A 83 5.32 -59.85 -22.53
N HIS A 84 5.77 -59.21 -23.61
CA HIS A 84 6.30 -57.85 -23.58
C HIS A 84 5.25 -56.84 -23.10
N PHE A 85 3.99 -56.98 -23.54
CA PHE A 85 2.87 -56.15 -23.06
C PHE A 85 2.70 -56.20 -21.53
N LEU A 86 2.66 -57.41 -20.96
CA LEU A 86 2.51 -57.61 -19.52
C LEU A 86 3.72 -57.07 -18.72
N GLN A 87 4.94 -57.28 -19.23
CA GLN A 87 6.16 -56.75 -18.59
C GLN A 87 6.20 -55.22 -18.59
N ALA A 88 5.80 -54.58 -19.69
CA ALA A 88 5.80 -53.13 -19.81
C ALA A 88 4.80 -52.46 -18.85
N LEU A 89 3.60 -53.04 -18.67
CA LEU A 89 2.62 -52.58 -17.69
C LEU A 89 3.08 -52.82 -16.25
N ALA A 90 3.67 -53.98 -15.96
CA ALA A 90 4.17 -54.33 -14.64
C ALA A 90 5.36 -53.44 -14.19
N SER A 91 6.13 -52.87 -15.13
CA SER A 91 7.27 -52.01 -14.83
C SER A 91 6.92 -50.66 -14.18
N GLY A 92 5.63 -50.31 -14.06
CA GLY A 92 5.15 -49.08 -13.41
C GLY A 92 5.44 -47.79 -14.18
N ARG A 93 6.41 -47.77 -15.10
CA ARG A 93 6.75 -46.60 -15.95
C ARG A 93 5.59 -46.14 -16.83
N ARG A 94 4.70 -47.08 -17.21
CA ARG A 94 3.51 -46.85 -18.05
C ARG A 94 2.20 -46.93 -17.25
N SER A 95 2.27 -46.99 -15.92
CA SER A 95 1.06 -47.08 -15.07
C SER A 95 0.43 -45.69 -14.89
N PRO A 96 -0.88 -45.53 -15.17
CA PRO A 96 -1.57 -44.24 -15.04
C PRO A 96 -1.74 -43.77 -13.58
N LEU A 97 -1.54 -44.63 -12.59
CA LEU A 97 -1.90 -44.38 -11.19
C LEU A 97 -0.72 -44.11 -10.25
N LEU A 98 0.51 -44.45 -10.64
CA LEU A 98 1.65 -44.52 -9.68
C LEU A 98 2.58 -43.31 -9.71
N ASN A 99 2.52 -42.48 -10.75
CA ASN A 99 3.42 -41.34 -10.94
C ASN A 99 2.64 -40.02 -11.08
N ARG A 100 1.61 -39.82 -10.27
CA ARG A 100 0.99 -38.50 -10.13
C ARG A 100 1.78 -37.72 -9.09
N PRO A 101 2.43 -36.60 -9.44
CA PRO A 101 2.90 -35.67 -8.41
C PRO A 101 1.67 -35.30 -7.57
N ASN A 102 1.75 -35.38 -6.24
CA ASN A 102 0.66 -34.89 -5.40
C ASN A 102 0.47 -33.39 -5.67
N PHE A 103 -0.45 -33.08 -6.58
CA PHE A 103 -0.80 -31.73 -6.95
C PHE A 103 -1.69 -31.18 -5.85
N ASP A 104 -1.10 -30.37 -4.98
CA ASP A 104 -1.81 -29.76 -3.87
C ASP A 104 -2.70 -28.62 -4.38
N THR A 105 -3.90 -28.99 -4.81
CA THR A 105 -4.93 -28.07 -5.33
C THR A 105 -5.39 -27.04 -4.30
N SER A 106 -5.07 -27.23 -3.01
CA SER A 106 -5.37 -26.27 -1.95
C SER A 106 -4.64 -24.93 -2.13
N SER A 107 -3.57 -24.90 -2.93
CA SER A 107 -2.84 -23.68 -3.29
C SER A 107 -3.55 -22.82 -4.35
N ILE A 108 -4.57 -23.33 -5.03
CA ILE A 108 -5.17 -22.65 -6.20
C ILE A 108 -6.18 -21.58 -5.79
N THR A 109 -6.81 -21.75 -4.62
CA THR A 109 -7.82 -20.81 -4.14
C THR A 109 -7.15 -19.69 -3.34
N VAL A 110 -6.65 -18.67 -4.03
CA VAL A 110 -6.40 -17.37 -3.38
C VAL A 110 -7.60 -16.49 -3.66
N PRO A 111 -8.35 -16.05 -2.63
CA PRO A 111 -9.36 -15.01 -2.78
C PRO A 111 -8.66 -13.68 -3.13
N GLN A 112 -8.32 -13.49 -4.41
CA GLN A 112 -7.56 -12.34 -4.91
C GLN A 112 -8.26 -11.01 -4.62
N HIS A 113 -9.59 -11.02 -4.54
CA HIS A 113 -10.39 -9.84 -4.21
C HIS A 113 -10.23 -9.37 -2.76
N LEU A 114 -9.88 -10.24 -1.82
CA LEU A 114 -9.82 -9.89 -0.39
C LEU A 114 -8.47 -9.30 0.06
N LEU A 115 -7.38 -9.57 -0.68
CA LEU A 115 -6.03 -9.19 -0.27
C LEU A 115 -5.77 -7.68 -0.34
N PHE A 116 -6.22 -7.02 -1.41
CA PHE A 116 -5.98 -5.58 -1.62
C PHE A 116 -7.11 -4.69 -1.10
N ASP A 117 -8.31 -5.25 -0.95
CA ASP A 117 -9.45 -4.57 -0.35
C ASP A 117 -9.18 -4.18 1.11
N GLY A 118 -8.45 -5.03 1.86
CA GLY A 118 -8.01 -4.72 3.22
C GLY A 118 -7.15 -3.46 3.29
N VAL A 119 -6.16 -3.33 2.40
CA VAL A 119 -5.27 -2.16 2.35
C VAL A 119 -6.05 -0.90 2.02
N ARG A 120 -6.95 -0.97 1.02
CA ARG A 120 -7.80 0.17 0.64
C ARG A 120 -8.70 0.61 1.80
N ASN A 121 -9.35 -0.33 2.48
CA ASN A 121 -10.23 -0.04 3.60
C ASN A 121 -9.45 0.59 4.77
N SER A 122 -8.29 0.00 5.14
CA SER A 122 -7.43 0.56 6.18
C SER A 122 -6.92 1.97 5.85
N LEU A 123 -6.58 2.25 4.58
CA LEU A 123 -6.20 3.61 4.15
C LEU A 123 -7.37 4.60 4.20
N SER A 124 -8.58 4.14 3.88
CA SER A 124 -9.80 4.95 4.00
C SER A 124 -10.08 5.30 5.47
N ASP A 125 -9.94 4.33 6.37
CA ASP A 125 -10.10 4.54 7.81
C ASP A 125 -9.01 5.47 8.37
N LEU A 126 -7.76 5.30 7.93
CA LEU A 126 -6.64 6.18 8.29
C LEU A 126 -6.93 7.62 7.86
N LYS A 127 -7.37 7.81 6.61
CA LYS A 127 -7.73 9.14 6.09
C LYS A 127 -8.79 9.79 6.97
N LYS A 128 -9.88 9.08 7.25
CA LYS A 128 -10.98 9.60 8.07
C LYS A 128 -10.49 10.02 9.46
N ARG A 129 -9.71 9.17 10.12
CA ARG A 129 -9.14 9.47 11.46
C ARG A 129 -8.20 10.68 11.43
N LEU A 130 -7.41 10.82 10.37
CA LEU A 130 -6.51 11.95 10.22
C LEU A 130 -7.29 13.26 10.00
N GLU A 131 -8.36 13.23 9.22
CA GLU A 131 -9.25 14.38 9.03
C GLU A 131 -9.92 14.82 10.34
N GLU A 132 -10.48 13.85 11.09
CA GLU A 132 -11.07 14.10 12.42
C GLU A 132 -10.05 14.67 13.41
N PHE A 133 -8.85 14.10 13.46
CA PHE A 133 -7.76 14.56 14.31
C PHE A 133 -7.31 15.98 13.96
N CYS A 134 -7.12 16.27 12.67
CA CYS A 134 -6.77 17.59 12.19
C CYS A 134 -7.83 18.63 12.58
N GLU A 135 -9.11 18.32 12.39
CA GLU A 135 -10.20 19.22 12.78
C GLU A 135 -10.17 19.49 14.30
N GLU A 136 -9.96 18.47 15.13
CA GLU A 136 -9.87 18.64 16.58
C GLU A 136 -8.69 19.52 17.00
N GLU A 137 -7.49 19.27 16.46
CA GLU A 137 -6.28 19.98 16.85
C GLU A 137 -6.22 21.41 16.30
N PHE A 138 -6.65 21.64 15.05
CA PHE A 138 -6.64 22.99 14.47
C PHE A 138 -7.66 23.91 15.15
N ASN A 139 -8.77 23.37 15.65
CA ASN A 139 -9.75 24.13 16.43
C ASN A 139 -9.22 24.59 17.81
N LYS A 140 -8.16 23.96 18.34
CA LYS A 140 -7.51 24.36 19.60
C LYS A 140 -6.56 25.54 19.43
N ILE A 141 -6.19 25.90 18.19
CA ILE A 141 -5.30 27.02 17.92
C ILE A 141 -6.07 28.32 18.21
N PRO A 142 -5.67 29.12 19.22
CA PRO A 142 -6.39 30.33 19.56
C PRO A 142 -6.32 31.34 18.40
N PRO A 143 -7.42 32.02 18.04
CA PRO A 143 -7.35 33.16 17.13
C PRO A 143 -6.65 34.32 17.84
N HIS A 144 -5.34 34.43 17.70
CA HIS A 144 -4.62 35.64 18.12
C HIS A 144 -4.61 36.67 16.99
N ALA A 145 -5.73 37.37 16.83
CA ALA A 145 -5.82 38.55 15.96
C ALA A 145 -7.03 39.46 16.29
N ALA A 146 -7.13 39.98 17.51
CA ALA A 146 -7.95 41.19 17.80
C ALA A 146 -7.69 41.74 19.22
N ALA A 147 -6.43 41.96 19.60
CA ALA A 147 -6.14 42.76 20.79
C ALA A 147 -4.86 43.56 20.62
N VAL A 148 -4.67 44.18 19.45
CA VAL A 148 -4.00 45.48 19.47
C VAL A 148 -5.06 46.41 20.04
N HIS A 149 -4.99 46.69 21.34
CA HIS A 149 -5.61 47.89 21.89
C HIS A 149 -5.05 49.05 21.07
N ILE A 150 -5.79 49.46 20.03
CA ILE A 150 -5.64 50.78 19.44
C ILE A 150 -5.98 51.69 20.62
N ILE A 151 -4.94 52.21 21.28
CA ILE A 151 -5.09 53.36 22.16
C ILE A 151 -5.54 54.47 21.22
N SER A 152 -6.86 54.62 21.05
CA SER A 152 -7.40 55.82 20.43
C SER A 152 -6.87 56.98 21.25
N PRO A 153 -6.23 57.98 20.63
CA PRO A 153 -5.84 59.18 21.35
C PRO A 153 -7.08 59.77 22.04
N PRO A 154 -6.95 60.29 23.26
CA PRO A 154 -8.08 60.87 23.98
C PRO A 154 -8.74 61.93 23.10
N GLU A 155 -10.06 61.87 23.00
CA GLU A 155 -10.85 62.78 22.19
C GLU A 155 -10.61 64.22 22.69
N PRO A 156 -10.24 65.17 21.80
CA PRO A 156 -9.90 66.52 22.22
C PRO A 156 -11.12 67.21 22.85
N GLN A 157 -10.99 67.61 24.11
CA GLN A 157 -12.09 68.23 24.86
C GLN A 157 -12.23 69.74 24.59
N SER A 158 -11.32 70.31 23.80
CA SER A 158 -11.38 71.70 23.38
C SER A 158 -10.91 71.89 21.93
N ARG A 159 -11.37 72.97 21.30
CA ARG A 159 -10.97 73.37 19.94
C ARG A 159 -9.47 73.70 19.84
N GLU A 160 -8.86 74.12 20.94
CA GLU A 160 -7.44 74.46 21.02
C GLU A 160 -6.55 73.20 21.06
N ASP A 161 -7.07 72.10 21.62
CA ASP A 161 -6.40 70.79 21.63
C ASP A 161 -6.38 70.14 20.25
N PHE A 162 -7.36 70.45 19.39
CA PHE A 162 -7.46 69.92 18.03
C PHE A 162 -6.51 70.60 17.03
N LEU A 163 -6.03 71.81 17.32
CA LEU A 163 -5.28 72.65 16.38
C LEU A 163 -3.75 72.68 16.65
N LYS A 164 -3.24 71.79 17.51
CA LYS A 164 -1.81 71.63 17.79
C LYS A 164 -1.17 70.54 16.94
#